data_AF-A0A5C7LXW0-F1
#
_entry.id   AF-A0A5C7LXW0-F1
#
_cell.length_a   1.000
_cell.length_b   1.000
_cell.length_c   1.000
_cell.angle_alpha   90.00
_cell.angle_beta   90.00
_cell.angle_gamma   90.00
#
_symmetry.space_group_name_H-M   'P 1'
#
loop_
_entity.id
_entity.type
_entity.pdbx_description
1 polymer ?
#
loop_
_entity_poly.entity_id
_entity_poly.type
_entity_poly.pdbx_seq_one_letter_code
_entity_poly.pdbx_strand_id
1 'polypeptide(L)'
;METLVSTYSKARSTNDTTNGFASKVATATQPSGEGVITISQTGRFTRNNVMLIPFGAGSDNNTMSVRAIAWRQISTLWVPTIVCEVACTLSTAVGVSGAAVVDTDRFADTLTLTYGNAGVDCQVFSPANNTPAHVVFDAKGATLLEIIFTTGGSATSCNALVAYL
;
A
#
# COMPACT_ATOMS: atom_id res chain seq x y z
N MET A 1 25.64 -13.98 4.41
CA MET A 1 24.40 -13.23 4.70
C MET A 1 23.48 -13.49 3.52
N GLU A 2 22.39 -14.23 3.73
CA GLU A 2 21.45 -14.55 2.65
C GLU A 2 20.61 -13.30 2.36
N THR A 3 20.76 -12.73 1.17
CA THR A 3 19.94 -11.60 0.74
C THR A 3 18.60 -12.15 0.29
N LEU A 4 17.57 -11.98 1.11
CA LEU A 4 16.21 -12.29 0.71
C LEU A 4 15.78 -11.27 -0.37
N VAL A 5 15.82 -11.68 -1.64
CA VAL A 5 15.28 -10.86 -2.72
C VAL A 5 13.76 -10.97 -2.69
N SER A 6 13.07 -9.88 -2.37
CA SER A 6 11.62 -9.80 -2.53
C SER A 6 11.29 -9.28 -3.92
N THR A 7 10.43 -10.00 -4.65
CA THR A 7 9.79 -9.48 -5.86
C THR A 7 8.62 -8.59 -5.49
N TYR A 8 8.22 -7.70 -6.40
CA TYR A 8 6.97 -6.95 -6.27
C TYR A 8 5.74 -7.84 -6.55
N SER A 9 4.66 -7.58 -5.85
CA SER A 9 3.32 -8.10 -6.13
C SER A 9 2.28 -6.99 -6.02
N LYS A 10 1.15 -7.08 -6.75
CA LYS A 10 0.03 -6.15 -6.52
C LYS A 10 -0.54 -6.33 -5.12
N ALA A 11 -0.91 -5.23 -4.47
CA ALA A 11 -1.59 -5.25 -3.18
C ALA A 11 -2.98 -5.92 -3.29
N ARG A 12 -3.67 -5.68 -4.40
CA ARG A 12 -4.96 -6.28 -4.74
C ARG A 12 -4.90 -6.93 -6.11
N SER A 13 -5.58 -8.07 -6.28
CA SER A 13 -5.72 -8.72 -7.59
C SER A 13 -6.48 -7.82 -8.58
N THR A 14 -7.45 -7.06 -8.08
CA THR A 14 -8.28 -6.11 -8.83
C THR A 14 -8.08 -4.69 -8.30
N ASN A 15 -7.96 -3.71 -9.20
CA ASN A 15 -7.84 -2.30 -8.83
C ASN A 15 -9.10 -1.84 -8.07
N ASP A 16 -8.91 -1.07 -7.02
CA ASP A 16 -9.99 -0.54 -6.18
C ASP A 16 -10.61 0.70 -6.84
N THR A 17 -11.94 0.78 -6.88
CA THR A 17 -12.69 1.91 -7.44
C THR A 17 -13.46 2.70 -6.36
N THR A 18 -13.25 2.37 -5.08
CA THR A 18 -13.98 2.96 -3.97
C THR A 18 -13.59 4.42 -3.78
N ASN A 19 -14.60 5.27 -3.56
CA ASN A 19 -14.40 6.65 -3.12
C ASN A 19 -14.66 6.75 -1.61
N GLY A 20 -13.58 6.95 -0.85
CA GLY A 20 -13.57 6.96 0.60
C GLY A 20 -12.97 5.68 1.19
N PHE A 21 -12.23 5.82 2.29
CA PHE A 21 -11.70 4.67 3.01
C PHE A 21 -12.81 3.99 3.82
N ALA A 22 -12.93 2.67 3.69
CA ALA A 22 -13.73 1.87 4.60
C ALA A 22 -13.16 1.97 6.03
N SER A 23 -14.04 2.19 7.01
CA SER A 23 -13.64 2.16 8.42
C SER A 23 -13.22 0.75 8.81
N LYS A 24 -12.09 0.63 9.50
CA LYS A 24 -11.60 -0.64 10.06
C LYS A 24 -11.74 -0.62 11.58
N VAL A 25 -12.43 -1.62 12.10
CA VAL A 25 -12.69 -1.79 13.53
C VAL A 25 -12.12 -3.14 14.00
N ALA A 26 -11.92 -3.27 15.30
CA ALA A 26 -11.44 -4.52 15.86
C ALA A 26 -12.43 -5.68 15.60
N THR A 27 -11.92 -6.88 15.35
CA THR A 27 -12.72 -8.05 14.95
C THR A 27 -12.23 -9.33 15.62
N ALA A 28 -13.14 -10.28 15.88
CA ALA A 28 -12.78 -11.60 16.41
C ALA A 28 -12.27 -12.57 15.33
N THR A 29 -12.61 -12.32 14.07
CA THR A 29 -12.18 -13.14 12.93
C THR A 29 -10.93 -12.53 12.32
N GLN A 30 -9.93 -13.37 12.01
CA GLN A 30 -8.72 -12.92 11.34
C GLN A 30 -9.06 -12.17 10.03
N PRO A 31 -8.52 -10.95 9.83
CA PRO A 31 -8.66 -10.24 8.56
C PRO A 31 -8.16 -11.08 7.38
N SER A 32 -8.92 -11.08 6.30
CA SER A 32 -8.63 -11.80 5.06
C SER A 32 -9.29 -11.10 3.88
N GLY A 33 -8.93 -11.51 2.66
CA GLY A 33 -9.48 -10.96 1.42
C GLY A 33 -8.51 -10.01 0.70
N GLU A 34 -9.03 -9.31 -0.30
CA GLU A 34 -8.27 -8.39 -1.15
C GLU A 34 -7.58 -7.30 -0.34
N GLY A 35 -6.30 -7.07 -0.61
CA GLY A 35 -5.50 -6.07 0.10
C GLY A 35 -4.91 -6.56 1.42
N VAL A 36 -5.34 -7.71 1.96
CA VAL A 36 -4.75 -8.30 3.17
C VAL A 36 -3.55 -9.17 2.81
N ILE A 37 -2.41 -8.84 3.40
CA ILE A 37 -1.10 -9.40 3.11
C ILE A 37 -0.52 -9.99 4.39
N THR A 38 -0.01 -11.22 4.32
CA THR A 38 0.68 -11.86 5.45
C THR A 38 2.17 -11.52 5.42
N ILE A 39 2.64 -10.78 6.43
CA ILE A 39 4.04 -10.31 6.56
C ILE A 39 4.92 -11.25 7.40
N SER A 40 4.30 -12.04 8.28
CA SER A 40 4.98 -13.05 9.08
C SER A 40 4.86 -14.43 8.44
N GLN A 41 5.96 -15.02 7.99
CA GLN A 41 6.01 -16.43 7.62
C GLN A 41 6.42 -17.25 8.86
N THR A 42 5.59 -18.24 9.22
CA THR A 42 5.77 -19.25 10.28
C THR A 42 7.18 -19.30 10.89
N GLY A 43 7.39 -18.55 11.97
CA GLY A 43 8.69 -18.38 12.61
C GLY A 43 8.74 -17.03 13.34
N ARG A 44 9.56 -16.89 14.39
CA ARG A 44 9.60 -15.71 15.26
C ARG A 44 10.13 -14.42 14.59
N PHE A 45 10.20 -14.39 13.26
CA PHE A 45 10.75 -13.30 12.48
C PHE A 45 9.71 -12.82 11.46
N THR A 46 9.41 -11.53 11.49
CA THR A 46 8.51 -10.88 10.52
C THR A 46 9.30 -9.87 9.71
N ARG A 47 9.02 -9.79 8.40
CA ARG A 47 9.61 -8.74 7.56
C ARG A 47 8.92 -7.44 7.92
N ASN A 48 9.72 -6.51 8.44
CA ASN A 48 9.16 -5.33 9.07
C ASN A 48 9.10 -4.13 8.13
N ASN A 49 9.99 -4.06 7.14
CA ASN A 49 9.99 -2.98 6.17
C ASN A 49 9.20 -3.37 4.93
N VAL A 50 8.24 -2.52 4.56
CA VAL A 50 7.38 -2.71 3.40
C VAL A 50 7.51 -1.50 2.50
N MET A 51 7.78 -1.74 1.22
CA MET A 51 7.76 -0.72 0.18
C MET A 51 6.44 -0.78 -0.58
N LEU A 52 5.82 0.38 -0.81
CA LEU A 52 4.68 0.56 -1.69
C LEU A 52 5.01 1.49 -2.86
N ILE A 53 4.60 1.08 -4.06
CA ILE A 53 4.61 1.91 -5.27
C ILE A 53 3.16 2.09 -5.73
N PRO A 54 2.51 3.23 -5.45
CA PRO A 54 1.13 3.47 -5.84
C PRO A 54 0.97 3.62 -7.35
N PHE A 55 -0.11 3.07 -7.90
CA PHE A 55 -0.54 3.30 -9.27
C PHE A 55 -2.07 3.29 -9.39
N GLY A 56 -2.61 3.84 -10.47
CA GLY A 56 -4.05 3.87 -10.71
C GLY A 56 -4.42 4.29 -12.12
N ALA A 57 -5.70 4.15 -12.45
CA ALA A 57 -6.23 4.58 -13.74
C ALA A 57 -6.77 6.02 -13.67
N GLY A 58 -6.65 6.77 -14.75
CA GLY A 58 -7.12 8.15 -14.84
C GLY A 58 -6.25 9.00 -15.76
N SER A 59 -6.34 10.32 -15.58
CA SER A 59 -5.46 11.27 -16.27
C SER A 59 -4.22 11.59 -15.43
N ASP A 60 -3.23 12.19 -16.08
CA ASP A 60 -2.11 12.82 -15.39
C ASP A 60 -2.62 13.86 -14.37
N ASN A 61 -1.96 13.96 -13.23
CA ASN A 61 -2.34 14.78 -12.07
C ASN A 61 -3.64 14.37 -11.34
N ASN A 62 -4.31 13.28 -11.72
CA ASN A 62 -5.39 12.77 -10.90
C ASN A 62 -4.86 12.26 -9.55
N THR A 63 -5.66 12.44 -8.51
CA THR A 63 -5.25 12.10 -7.14
C THR A 63 -5.91 10.82 -6.65
N MET A 64 -5.22 10.10 -5.78
CA MET A 64 -5.75 8.97 -5.00
C MET A 64 -5.04 8.92 -3.65
N SER A 65 -5.52 8.13 -2.70
CA SER A 65 -4.79 7.87 -1.45
C SER A 65 -4.68 6.39 -1.16
N VAL A 66 -3.53 6.01 -0.58
CA VAL A 66 -3.24 4.65 -0.12
C VAL A 66 -3.06 4.69 1.39
N ARG A 67 -3.67 3.73 2.09
CA ARG A 67 -3.52 3.55 3.53
C ARG A 67 -3.10 2.12 3.84
N ALA A 68 -2.04 1.98 4.61
CA ALA A 68 -1.55 0.73 5.15
C ALA A 68 -1.99 0.58 6.61
N ILE A 69 -2.60 -0.56 6.92
CA ILE A 69 -3.17 -0.87 8.24
C ILE A 69 -2.50 -2.14 8.75
N ALA A 70 -1.76 -2.02 9.84
CA ALA A 70 -1.22 -3.15 10.57
C ALA A 70 -2.31 -3.80 11.41
N TRP A 71 -2.39 -5.12 11.37
CA TRP A 71 -3.28 -5.90 12.23
C TRP A 71 -2.47 -6.73 13.23
N ARG A 72 -2.79 -6.55 14.50
CA ARG A 72 -2.20 -7.35 15.60
C ARG A 72 -3.30 -8.07 16.36
N GLN A 73 -2.99 -9.30 16.75
CA GLN A 73 -3.88 -10.13 17.54
C GLN A 73 -3.55 -10.02 19.03
N ILE A 74 -4.57 -9.85 19.87
CA ILE A 74 -4.53 -10.03 21.31
C ILE A 74 -5.59 -11.07 21.69
N SER A 75 -5.15 -12.27 22.09
CA SER A 75 -6.04 -13.43 22.28
C SER A 75 -6.84 -13.71 21.00
N THR A 76 -8.16 -13.51 20.98
CA THR A 76 -9.02 -13.69 19.79
C THR A 76 -9.32 -12.38 19.06
N LEU A 77 -8.92 -11.22 19.61
CA LEU A 77 -9.25 -9.92 19.06
C LEU A 77 -8.13 -9.41 18.15
N TRP A 78 -8.48 -9.05 16.91
CA TRP A 78 -7.61 -8.38 15.97
C TRP A 78 -7.86 -6.88 16.02
N VAL A 79 -6.81 -6.11 16.29
CA VAL A 79 -6.86 -4.65 16.43
C VAL A 79 -6.13 -4.01 15.23
N PRO A 80 -6.80 -3.14 14.46
CA PRO A 80 -6.16 -2.40 13.37
C PRO A 80 -5.38 -1.20 13.90
N THR A 81 -4.27 -0.87 13.26
CA THR A 81 -3.50 0.36 13.49
C THR A 81 -3.05 0.91 12.15
N ILE A 82 -3.42 2.16 11.86
CA ILE A 82 -2.94 2.83 10.65
C ILE A 82 -1.44 3.10 10.84
N VAL A 83 -0.61 2.52 9.98
CA VAL A 83 0.85 2.72 10.04
C VAL A 83 1.31 3.82 9.10
N CYS A 84 0.66 3.93 7.94
CA CYS A 84 0.99 4.92 6.93
C CYS A 84 -0.25 5.26 6.10
N GLU A 85 -0.42 6.53 5.76
CA GLU A 85 -1.32 6.99 4.72
C GLU A 85 -0.59 8.01 3.85
N VAL A 86 -0.68 7.81 2.54
CA VAL A 86 -0.07 8.69 1.54
C VAL A 86 -1.13 9.17 0.56
N ALA A 87 -1.22 10.48 0.38
CA ALA A 87 -1.86 11.08 -0.78
C ALA A 87 -0.91 10.97 -1.97
N CYS A 88 -1.44 10.57 -3.11
CA CYS A 88 -0.69 10.25 -4.32
C CYS A 88 -1.24 11.05 -5.49
N THR A 89 -0.35 11.59 -6.32
CA THR A 89 -0.70 12.19 -7.62
C THR A 89 -0.17 11.32 -8.74
N LEU A 90 -1.03 10.94 -9.68
CA LEU A 90 -0.67 10.16 -10.86
C LEU A 90 0.16 11.00 -11.82
N SER A 91 1.10 10.34 -12.49
CA SER A 91 2.03 10.96 -13.44
C SER A 91 1.75 10.56 -14.89
N THR A 92 2.58 11.04 -15.81
CA THR A 92 2.54 10.59 -17.20
C THR A 92 3.08 9.16 -17.39
N ALA A 93 3.78 8.61 -16.41
CA ALA A 93 4.39 7.28 -16.50
C ALA A 93 3.33 6.18 -16.41
N VAL A 94 3.24 5.35 -17.45
CA VAL A 94 2.26 4.26 -17.55
C VAL A 94 2.92 2.89 -17.39
N GLY A 95 2.11 1.88 -17.09
CA GLY A 95 2.50 0.49 -17.17
C GLY A 95 2.70 -0.01 -18.61
N VAL A 96 2.75 -1.32 -18.77
CA VAL A 96 2.98 -1.99 -20.06
C VAL A 96 1.83 -2.95 -20.34
N SER A 97 1.32 -2.94 -21.57
CA SER A 97 0.24 -3.85 -21.98
C SER A 97 0.59 -5.31 -21.68
N GLY A 98 -0.31 -6.04 -21.02
CA GLY A 98 -0.10 -7.43 -20.61
C GLY A 98 0.80 -7.64 -19.39
N ALA A 99 1.36 -6.57 -18.80
CA ALA A 99 2.11 -6.65 -17.54
C ALA A 99 1.20 -6.50 -16.31
N ALA A 100 1.78 -6.64 -15.11
CA ALA A 100 1.04 -6.51 -13.85
C ALA A 100 0.47 -5.10 -13.62
N VAL A 101 1.20 -4.07 -14.05
CA VAL A 101 0.69 -2.70 -14.20
C VAL A 101 0.50 -2.50 -15.68
N VAL A 102 -0.76 -2.36 -16.11
CA VAL A 102 -1.13 -2.27 -17.52
C VAL A 102 -0.90 -0.86 -18.07
N ASP A 103 -0.92 -0.69 -19.39
CA ASP A 103 -0.71 0.60 -20.07
C ASP A 103 -1.81 1.65 -19.80
N THR A 104 -2.96 1.25 -19.27
CA THR A 104 -4.01 2.15 -18.78
C THR A 104 -3.83 2.59 -17.33
N ASP A 105 -2.92 1.94 -16.59
CA ASP A 105 -2.54 2.32 -15.24
C ASP A 105 -1.33 3.26 -15.28
N ARG A 106 -1.36 4.30 -14.45
CA ARG A 106 -0.33 5.32 -14.27
C ARG A 106 0.32 5.16 -12.91
N PHE A 107 1.63 5.29 -12.82
CA PHE A 107 2.35 5.36 -11.55
C PHE A 107 2.18 6.75 -10.93
N ALA A 108 2.11 6.80 -9.60
CA ALA A 108 2.25 8.06 -8.89
C ALA A 108 3.71 8.50 -8.86
N ASP A 109 3.98 9.79 -9.02
CA ASP A 109 5.33 10.39 -8.90
C ASP A 109 5.45 11.40 -7.75
N THR A 110 4.30 11.81 -7.21
CA THR A 110 4.20 12.74 -6.10
C THR A 110 3.45 12.07 -4.96
N LEU A 111 4.10 11.95 -3.80
CA LEU A 111 3.56 11.36 -2.59
C LEU A 111 3.68 12.33 -1.43
N THR A 112 2.58 12.51 -0.70
CA THR A 112 2.55 13.29 0.54
C THR A 112 2.06 12.39 1.67
N LEU A 113 2.82 12.27 2.75
CA LEU A 113 2.39 11.55 3.95
C LEU A 113 1.26 12.34 4.63
N THR A 114 0.04 11.81 4.61
CA THR A 114 -1.14 12.44 5.23
C THR A 114 -1.39 11.92 6.64
N TYR A 115 -0.96 10.69 6.91
CA TYR A 115 -0.99 10.10 8.25
C TYR A 115 0.24 9.23 8.45
N GLY A 116 0.91 9.43 9.58
CA GLY A 116 1.94 8.54 10.10
C GLY A 116 1.73 8.40 11.59
N ASN A 117 1.86 7.19 12.12
CA ASN A 117 1.81 7.01 13.57
C ASN A 117 3.13 7.50 14.18
N ALA A 118 3.07 8.14 15.34
CA ALA A 118 4.27 8.55 16.07
C ALA A 118 5.14 7.31 16.35
N GLY A 119 6.37 7.33 15.84
CA GLY A 119 7.30 6.21 15.95
C GLY A 119 7.21 5.16 14.84
N VAL A 120 6.40 5.35 13.78
CA VAL A 120 6.55 4.62 12.52
C VAL A 120 7.52 5.37 11.62
N ASP A 121 8.61 4.70 11.26
CA ASP A 121 9.55 5.23 10.29
C ASP A 121 8.93 5.06 8.91
N CYS A 122 8.41 6.16 8.37
CA CYS A 122 7.91 6.26 7.00
C CYS A 122 8.88 7.10 6.18
N GLN A 123 9.50 6.51 5.17
CA GLN A 123 10.39 7.18 4.22
C GLN A 123 9.68 7.33 2.88
N VAL A 124 9.39 8.57 2.51
CA VAL A 124 8.74 8.89 1.23
C VAL A 124 9.80 9.32 0.23
N PHE A 125 9.83 8.66 -0.93
CA PHE A 125 10.57 9.08 -2.09
C PHE A 125 9.60 9.58 -3.16
N SER A 126 9.59 10.90 -3.40
CA SER A 126 8.59 11.59 -4.22
C SER A 126 9.28 12.53 -5.23
N PRO A 127 9.74 12.02 -6.38
CA PRO A 127 10.52 12.80 -7.36
C PRO A 127 9.77 13.96 -8.01
N ALA A 128 8.44 13.87 -8.16
CA ALA A 128 7.58 14.87 -8.82
C ALA A 128 8.07 15.25 -10.24
N ASN A 129 8.59 14.28 -10.99
CA ASN A 129 9.15 14.48 -12.33
C ASN A 129 8.80 13.34 -13.30
N ASN A 130 7.63 12.72 -13.11
CA ASN A 130 7.15 11.52 -13.81
C ASN A 130 7.98 10.26 -13.58
N THR A 131 8.90 10.25 -12.61
CA THR A 131 9.53 9.02 -12.13
C THR A 131 8.66 8.39 -11.05
N PRO A 132 8.36 7.07 -11.10
CA PRO A 132 7.56 6.40 -10.08
C PRO A 132 8.10 6.65 -8.67
N ALA A 133 7.21 7.13 -7.81
CA ALA A 133 7.45 7.39 -6.40
C ALA A 133 7.14 6.15 -5.54
N HIS A 134 7.74 6.09 -4.36
CA HIS A 134 7.48 5.00 -3.42
C HIS A 134 7.52 5.47 -1.97
N VAL A 135 6.90 4.69 -1.09
CA VAL A 135 7.01 4.86 0.36
C VAL A 135 7.51 3.56 0.97
N VAL A 136 8.48 3.66 1.88
CA VAL A 136 8.92 2.55 2.74
C VAL A 136 8.42 2.83 4.14
N PHE A 137 7.80 1.85 4.79
CA PHE A 137 7.40 1.97 6.18
C PHE A 137 7.64 0.70 6.98
N ASP A 138 7.74 0.91 8.29
CA ASP A 138 7.82 -0.14 9.30
C ASP A 138 6.40 -0.65 9.67
N ALA A 139 6.12 -1.93 9.44
CA ALA A 139 4.86 -2.61 9.76
C ALA A 139 4.67 -2.88 11.27
N LYS A 140 5.63 -2.47 12.09
CA LYS A 140 5.70 -2.56 13.54
C LYS A 140 5.44 -3.95 14.07
N GLY A 141 6.07 -4.95 13.48
CA GLY A 141 5.96 -6.33 13.94
C GLY A 141 4.54 -6.92 13.82
N ALA A 142 3.68 -6.33 13.00
CA ALA A 142 2.37 -6.88 12.73
C ALA A 142 2.46 -8.21 11.96
N THR A 143 1.44 -9.04 12.13
CA THR A 143 1.34 -10.35 11.44
C THR A 143 0.71 -10.19 10.07
N LEU A 144 -0.24 -9.26 9.95
CA LEU A 144 -0.94 -8.94 8.72
C LEU A 144 -0.88 -7.44 8.47
N LEU A 145 -0.83 -7.10 7.20
CA LEU A 145 -0.95 -5.74 6.70
C LEU A 145 -2.14 -5.70 5.75
N GLU A 146 -2.99 -4.69 5.87
CA GLU A 146 -4.06 -4.45 4.94
C GLU A 146 -3.82 -3.14 4.20
N ILE A 147 -3.74 -3.20 2.88
CA ILE A 147 -3.60 -2.03 2.02
C ILE A 147 -4.98 -1.69 1.45
N ILE A 148 -5.48 -0.52 1.83
CA ILE A 148 -6.74 0.01 1.35
C ILE A 148 -6.52 1.30 0.59
N PHE A 149 -7.47 1.63 -0.28
CA PHE A 149 -7.35 2.73 -1.22
C PHE A 149 -8.60 3.61 -1.20
N THR A 150 -8.44 4.81 -1.74
CA THR A 150 -9.56 5.67 -2.14
C THR A 150 -9.18 6.43 -3.40
N THR A 151 -10.10 6.51 -4.34
CA THR A 151 -9.92 7.32 -5.56
C THR A 151 -10.02 8.82 -5.30
N GLY A 152 -10.57 9.24 -4.15
CA GLY A 152 -10.80 10.64 -3.82
C GLY A 152 -11.71 11.38 -4.82
N GLY A 153 -12.42 10.65 -5.68
CA GLY A 153 -13.24 11.20 -6.77
C GLY A 153 -12.47 11.68 -8.00
N SER A 154 -11.13 11.55 -8.03
CA SER A 154 -10.30 11.98 -9.16
C SER A 154 -9.82 10.79 -9.99
N ALA A 155 -9.05 9.87 -9.40
CA ALA A 155 -8.66 8.63 -10.10
C ALA A 155 -9.89 7.75 -10.41
N THR A 156 -9.82 6.93 -11.47
CA THR A 156 -10.89 5.98 -11.82
C THR A 156 -10.74 4.66 -11.06
N SER A 157 -9.49 4.22 -10.86
CA SER A 157 -9.17 3.07 -10.01
C SER A 157 -7.77 3.22 -9.42
N CYS A 158 -7.45 2.44 -8.38
CA CYS A 158 -6.21 2.58 -7.63
C CYS A 158 -5.72 1.23 -7.08
N ASN A 159 -4.40 1.09 -6.97
CA ASN A 159 -3.71 -0.07 -6.43
C ASN A 159 -2.27 0.31 -6.06
N ALA A 160 -1.48 -0.66 -5.59
CA ALA A 160 -0.05 -0.47 -5.36
C ALA A 160 0.72 -1.76 -5.63
N LEU A 161 1.99 -1.62 -6.00
CA LEU A 161 2.96 -2.72 -5.89
C LEU A 161 3.50 -2.75 -4.47
N VAL A 162 3.70 -3.95 -3.94
CA VAL A 162 4.20 -4.22 -2.59
C VAL A 162 5.43 -5.10 -2.69
N ALA A 163 6.49 -4.75 -1.95
CA ALA A 163 7.66 -5.59 -1.73
C ALA A 163 8.13 -5.49 -0.28
N TYR A 164 8.78 -6.55 0.21
CA TYR A 164 9.38 -6.58 1.53
C TYR A 164 10.88 -6.29 1.45
N LEU A 165 11.41 -5.53 2.40
CA LEU A 165 12.82 -5.19 2.50
C LEU A 165 13.49 -5.88 3.70
#